data_AF-A0A645HWL3-F1
#
_entry.id   AF-A0A645HWL3-F1
#
_cell.length_a   1.000
_cell.length_b   1.000
_cell.length_c   1.000
_cell.angle_alpha   90.00
_cell.angle_beta   90.00
_cell.angle_gamma   90.00
#
_symmetry.space_group_name_H-M   'P 1'
#
loop_
_entity.id
_entity.type
_entity.pdbx_description
1 polymer ?
#
loop_
_entity_poly.entity_id
_entity_poly.type
_entity_poly.pdbx_seq_one_letter_code
_entity_poly.pdbx_strand_id
1 'polypeptide(L)'
;MLPVKTTIQETGVVADGRKFPVSVVKLVSYGEALCEYLNKQMELMNSGKSIIETKFMRPSHIQRGGVPTFRDRAISSLMGDKAIDLLMLGKSNLVVCMRKDEITSMDIDFALEVDRLFKGKTTIEALEKDFSADDIEKMKAIVEEKRASFYDIYDVNRTISL
;
A
#
# COMPACT_ATOMS: atom_id res chain seq x y z
N MET A 1 12.23 2.79 -13.34
CA MET A 1 11.94 1.34 -13.40
C MET A 1 13.23 0.61 -13.01
N LEU A 2 13.42 0.35 -11.71
CA LEU A 2 14.62 -0.32 -11.21
C LEU A 2 14.47 -1.84 -11.33
N PRO A 3 15.53 -2.58 -11.70
CA PRO A 3 15.45 -4.02 -11.91
C PRO A 3 15.27 -4.74 -10.56
N VAL A 4 14.19 -5.51 -10.44
CA VAL A 4 13.96 -6.40 -9.30
C VAL A 4 14.93 -7.58 -9.43
N LYS A 5 16.11 -7.49 -8.80
CA LYS A 5 16.96 -8.67 -8.58
C LYS A 5 16.24 -9.59 -7.60
N THR A 6 15.68 -10.67 -8.12
CA THR A 6 15.13 -11.76 -7.29
C THR A 6 16.28 -12.74 -7.05
N THR A 7 16.95 -12.62 -5.90
CA THR A 7 17.85 -13.66 -5.40
C THR A 7 16.98 -14.66 -4.65
N ILE A 8 17.07 -15.95 -5.00
CA ILE A 8 16.35 -17.02 -4.32
C ILE A 8 17.37 -17.71 -3.41
N GLN A 9 17.20 -17.61 -2.09
CA GLN A 9 17.94 -18.45 -1.15
C GLN A 9 17.16 -19.76 -0.90
N GLU A 10 17.81 -20.89 -1.15
CA GLU A 10 17.35 -22.20 -0.67
C GLU A 10 17.72 -22.36 0.81
N THR A 11 16.97 -21.74 1.72
CA THR A 11 17.09 -21.99 3.15
C THR A 11 16.06 -23.03 3.59
N GLY A 12 16.37 -24.30 3.29
CA GLY A 12 15.77 -25.40 4.04
C GLY A 12 16.27 -25.33 5.48
N VAL A 13 15.40 -24.95 6.42
CA VAL A 13 15.74 -25.00 7.84
C VAL A 13 15.80 -26.47 8.25
N VAL A 14 17.01 -27.02 8.35
CA VAL A 14 17.26 -28.35 8.91
C VAL A 14 17.30 -28.21 10.43
N ALA A 15 16.13 -28.29 11.06
CA ALA A 15 16.05 -28.59 12.49
C ALA A 15 15.83 -30.10 12.64
N ASP A 16 16.76 -30.77 13.32
CA ASP A 16 16.57 -32.15 13.81
C ASP A 16 16.42 -33.24 12.73
N GLY A 17 17.05 -33.04 11.55
CA GLY A 17 17.11 -34.05 10.48
C GLY A 17 15.80 -34.29 9.72
N ARG A 18 14.74 -33.53 10.01
CA ARG A 18 13.45 -33.63 9.31
C ARG A 18 13.32 -32.51 8.28
N LYS A 19 13.07 -32.87 7.02
CA LYS A 19 12.73 -31.90 5.96
C LYS A 19 11.27 -31.49 6.11
N PHE A 20 11.03 -30.23 6.48
CA PHE A 20 9.69 -29.65 6.43
C PHE A 20 9.41 -29.09 5.03
N PRO A 21 8.20 -29.30 4.47
CA PRO A 21 7.83 -28.65 3.22
C PRO A 21 7.73 -27.14 3.46
N VAL A 22 8.54 -26.36 2.73
CA VAL A 22 8.53 -24.89 2.80
C VAL A 22 7.73 -24.38 1.60
N SER A 23 6.64 -23.64 1.85
CA SER A 23 5.91 -22.91 0.82
C SER A 23 6.31 -21.45 0.83
N VAL A 24 6.73 -20.94 -0.34
CA VAL A 24 7.10 -19.52 -0.51
C VAL A 24 5.94 -18.81 -1.19
N VAL A 25 5.33 -17.85 -0.50
CA VAL A 25 4.24 -17.04 -1.04
C VAL A 25 4.77 -15.65 -1.37
N LYS A 26 4.77 -15.28 -2.66
CA LYS A 26 5.18 -13.95 -3.12
C LYS A 26 3.94 -13.16 -3.52
N LEU A 27 3.62 -12.12 -2.74
CA LEU A 27 2.56 -11.17 -3.07
C LEU A 27 3.11 -10.06 -3.95
N VAL A 28 2.41 -9.79 -5.04
CA VAL A 28 2.86 -8.86 -6.07
C VAL A 28 1.71 -7.93 -6.46
N SER A 29 1.93 -6.63 -6.36
CA SER A 29 0.97 -5.60 -6.75
C SER A 29 1.41 -4.94 -8.05
N TYR A 30 1.01 -5.52 -9.19
CA TYR A 30 1.30 -4.97 -10.52
C TYR A 30 0.06 -5.01 -11.44
N GLY A 31 0.15 -4.29 -12.57
CA GLY A 31 -0.79 -4.39 -13.67
C GLY A 31 -0.67 -5.71 -14.44
N GLU A 32 -1.70 -6.06 -15.21
CA GLU A 32 -1.89 -7.38 -15.83
C GLU A 32 -0.69 -7.88 -16.64
N ALA A 33 -0.07 -7.00 -17.44
CA ALA A 33 1.04 -7.37 -18.33
C ALA A 33 2.30 -7.89 -17.60
N LEU A 34 2.55 -7.41 -16.38
CA LEU A 34 3.73 -7.82 -15.60
C LEU A 34 3.50 -9.16 -14.90
N CYS A 35 2.25 -9.51 -14.59
CA CYS A 35 1.89 -10.80 -14.01
C CYS A 35 2.12 -11.96 -14.99
N GLU A 36 1.77 -11.77 -16.27
CA GLU A 36 2.04 -12.75 -17.32
C GLU A 36 3.53 -12.97 -17.55
N TYR A 37 4.31 -11.87 -17.53
CA TYR A 37 5.77 -11.95 -17.63
C TYR A 37 6.38 -12.76 -16.48
N LEU A 38 5.93 -12.56 -15.24
CA LEU A 38 6.42 -13.29 -14.08
C LEU A 38 6.11 -14.79 -14.16
N ASN A 39 4.90 -15.17 -14.59
CA ASN A 39 4.55 -16.58 -14.79
C ASN A 39 5.50 -17.23 -15.80
N LYS A 40 5.75 -16.56 -16.94
CA LYS A 40 6.69 -17.06 -17.96
C LYS A 40 8.12 -17.18 -17.45
N GLN A 41 8.59 -16.23 -16.63
CA GLN A 41 9.93 -16.32 -16.03
C GLN A 41 10.04 -17.46 -15.00
N MET A 42 8.99 -17.72 -14.23
CA MET A 42 8.96 -18.81 -13.26
C MET A 42 8.94 -20.19 -13.95
N GLU A 43 8.23 -20.32 -15.07
CA GLU A 43 8.26 -21.53 -15.91
C GLU A 43 9.66 -21.79 -16.49
N LEU A 44 10.32 -20.74 -17.00
CA LEU A 44 11.68 -20.84 -17.54
C LEU A 44 12.70 -21.23 -16.45
N MET A 45 12.57 -20.68 -15.24
CA MET A 45 13.47 -20.96 -14.12
C MET A 45 13.38 -22.43 -13.65
N ASN A 46 12.19 -23.03 -13.70
CA ASN A 46 11.96 -24.42 -13.32
C ASN A 46 12.61 -25.45 -14.27
N SER A 47 12.95 -25.06 -15.50
CA SER A 47 13.66 -25.95 -16.45
C SER A 47 15.14 -26.20 -16.07
N GLY A 48 15.70 -25.38 -15.18
CA GLY A 48 17.12 -25.39 -14.87
C GLY A 48 17.50 -26.17 -13.61
N LYS A 49 16.88 -25.91 -12.45
CA LYS A 49 17.43 -26.37 -11.15
C LYS A 49 16.46 -26.60 -9.98
N SER A 50 15.16 -26.29 -10.03
CA SER A 50 14.29 -26.36 -8.83
C SER A 50 12.99 -27.15 -9.03
N ILE A 51 12.72 -28.11 -8.14
CA ILE A 51 11.46 -28.87 -8.02
C ILE A 51 10.45 -28.03 -7.23
N ILE A 52 10.09 -26.84 -7.72
CA ILE A 52 9.12 -25.97 -7.05
C ILE A 52 7.88 -25.85 -7.94
N GLU A 53 6.76 -26.40 -7.46
CA GLU A 53 5.45 -26.25 -8.10
C GLU A 53 4.94 -24.82 -7.86
N THR A 54 4.89 -24.02 -8.91
CA THR A 54 4.41 -22.64 -8.85
C THR A 54 2.93 -22.58 -9.20
N LYS A 55 2.11 -22.03 -8.30
CA LYS A 55 0.68 -21.78 -8.55
C LYS A 55 0.41 -20.28 -8.54
N PHE A 56 -0.17 -19.79 -9.63
CA PHE A 56 -0.57 -18.40 -9.77
C PHE A 56 -2.06 -18.22 -9.45
N MET A 57 -2.38 -17.24 -8.60
CA MET A 57 -3.76 -16.86 -8.30
C MET A 57 -3.91 -15.35 -8.43
N ARG A 58 -4.87 -14.92 -9.26
CA ARG A 58 -5.30 -13.53 -9.35
C ARG A 58 -6.58 -13.36 -8.54
N PRO A 59 -6.54 -12.68 -7.38
CA PRO A 59 -7.75 -12.35 -6.65
C PRO A 59 -8.38 -11.15 -7.39
N SER A 60 -9.32 -11.43 -8.30
CA SER A 60 -10.05 -10.40 -9.06
C SER A 60 -11.11 -9.72 -8.16
N HIS A 61 -12.39 -9.75 -8.53
CA HIS A 61 -13.49 -9.11 -7.79
C HIS A 61 -13.64 -9.56 -6.32
N ILE A 62 -13.05 -10.70 -5.96
CA ILE A 62 -13.10 -11.24 -4.58
C ILE A 62 -12.48 -10.29 -3.55
N GLN A 63 -11.54 -9.42 -3.94
CA GLN A 63 -10.91 -8.44 -3.05
C GLN A 63 -11.83 -7.31 -2.59
N ARG A 64 -12.91 -7.05 -3.35
CA ARG A 64 -13.89 -5.99 -3.05
C ARG A 64 -15.20 -6.54 -2.48
N GLY A 65 -15.38 -7.86 -2.52
CA GLY A 65 -16.54 -8.55 -1.97
C GLY A 65 -16.30 -9.03 -0.54
N GLY A 66 -17.35 -9.59 0.08
CA GLY A 66 -17.32 -10.12 1.43
C GLY A 66 -17.95 -9.19 2.46
N VAL A 67 -18.11 -9.70 3.68
CA VAL A 67 -18.60 -8.90 4.80
C VAL A 67 -17.44 -8.08 5.38
N PRO A 68 -17.65 -6.78 5.69
CA PRO A 68 -16.60 -5.94 6.25
C PRO A 68 -16.14 -6.52 7.59
N THR A 69 -14.85 -6.37 7.88
CA THR A 69 -14.25 -6.82 9.15
C THR A 69 -14.80 -6.00 10.32
N PHE A 70 -14.64 -6.49 11.55
CA PHE A 70 -15.05 -5.74 12.74
C PHE A 70 -14.40 -4.36 12.79
N ARG A 71 -13.10 -4.29 12.44
CA ARG A 71 -12.33 -3.04 12.39
C ARG A 71 -12.95 -2.04 11.42
N ASP A 72 -13.27 -2.47 10.20
CA ASP A 72 -13.87 -1.59 9.18
C ASP A 72 -15.22 -1.04 9.64
N ARG A 73 -16.05 -1.86 10.29
CA ARG A 73 -17.34 -1.44 10.83
C ARG A 73 -17.18 -0.41 11.95
N ALA A 74 -16.32 -0.70 12.92
CA ALA A 74 -16.08 0.18 14.07
C ALA A 74 -15.59 1.56 13.61
N ILE A 75 -14.59 1.58 12.72
CA ILE A 75 -14.06 2.82 12.15
C ILE A 75 -15.13 3.56 11.33
N SER A 76 -15.89 2.87 10.50
CA SER A 76 -16.95 3.49 9.70
C SER A 76 -18.00 4.17 10.58
N SER A 77 -18.39 3.55 11.70
CA SER A 77 -19.33 4.15 12.65
C SER A 77 -18.75 5.39 13.31
N LEU A 78 -17.50 5.33 13.78
CA LEU A 78 -16.84 6.48 14.41
C LEU A 78 -16.59 7.64 13.42
N MET A 79 -16.27 7.34 12.17
CA MET A 79 -16.14 8.36 11.12
C MET A 79 -17.48 9.01 10.79
N GLY A 80 -18.56 8.23 10.77
CA GLY A 80 -19.92 8.74 10.57
C GLY A 80 -20.37 9.66 11.72
N ASP A 81 -20.09 9.27 12.96
CA ASP A 81 -20.37 10.08 14.15
C ASP A 81 -19.66 11.44 14.08
N LYS A 82 -18.35 11.43 13.78
CA LYS A 82 -17.57 12.66 13.62
C LYS A 82 -18.06 13.54 12.48
N ALA A 83 -18.54 12.95 11.39
CA ALA A 83 -19.10 13.70 10.26
C ALA A 83 -20.38 14.44 10.67
N ILE A 84 -21.26 13.79 11.46
CA ILE A 84 -22.48 14.42 11.98
C ILE A 84 -22.12 15.59 12.91
N ASP A 85 -21.15 15.43 13.81
CA ASP A 85 -20.68 16.52 14.69
C ASP A 85 -20.22 17.74 13.88
N LEU A 86 -19.44 17.52 12.82
CA LEU A 86 -18.95 18.61 11.97
C LEU A 86 -20.09 19.33 11.23
N LEU A 87 -21.10 18.58 10.78
CA LEU A 87 -22.29 19.15 10.16
C LEU A 87 -23.11 19.97 11.15
N MET A 88 -23.26 19.51 12.40
CA MET A 88 -23.95 20.25 13.47
C MET A 88 -23.22 21.55 13.83
N LEU A 89 -21.90 21.58 13.71
CA LEU A 89 -21.08 22.79 13.86
C LEU A 89 -21.18 23.74 12.64
N GLY A 90 -21.97 23.40 11.62
CA GLY A 90 -22.14 24.20 10.41
C GLY A 90 -20.93 24.15 9.47
N LYS A 91 -20.00 23.21 9.66
CA LYS A 91 -18.84 23.06 8.79
C LYS A 91 -19.20 22.21 7.57
N SER A 92 -18.73 22.63 6.40
CA SER A 92 -18.89 21.92 5.12
C SER A 92 -17.53 21.80 4.41
N ASN A 93 -17.48 21.06 3.31
CA ASN A 93 -16.26 20.83 2.51
C ASN A 93 -15.11 20.11 3.24
N LEU A 94 -15.43 19.21 4.17
CA LEU A 94 -14.44 18.46 4.95
C LEU A 94 -14.43 16.96 4.60
N VAL A 95 -13.24 16.37 4.61
CA VAL A 95 -13.00 14.93 4.59
C VAL A 95 -12.72 14.44 6.00
N VAL A 96 -13.44 13.42 6.45
CA VAL A 96 -13.12 12.68 7.67
C VAL A 96 -12.18 11.52 7.30
N CYS A 97 -11.06 11.42 8.00
CA CYS A 97 -10.04 10.40 7.75
C CYS A 97 -9.45 9.91 9.06
N MET A 98 -8.69 8.82 8.99
CA MET A 98 -7.95 8.31 10.14
C MET A 98 -6.46 8.51 9.91
N ARG A 99 -5.77 9.04 10.91
CA ARG A 99 -4.32 9.24 10.90
C ARG A 99 -3.79 8.95 12.29
N LYS A 100 -2.74 8.13 12.39
CA LYS A 100 -2.14 7.69 13.67
C LYS A 100 -3.19 7.11 14.65
N ASP A 101 -4.07 6.27 14.12
CA ASP A 101 -5.21 5.66 14.86
C ASP A 101 -6.24 6.66 15.44
N GLU A 102 -6.17 7.94 15.07
CA GLU A 102 -7.14 8.97 15.46
C GLU A 102 -7.97 9.44 14.26
N ILE A 103 -9.24 9.74 14.51
CA ILE A 103 -10.17 10.25 13.49
C ILE A 103 -10.05 11.77 13.45
N THR A 104 -9.61 12.28 12.30
CA THR A 104 -9.34 13.70 12.06
C THR A 104 -10.11 14.18 10.83
N SER A 105 -10.33 15.49 10.74
CA SER A 105 -10.96 16.13 9.59
C SER A 105 -9.98 17.08 8.89
N MET A 106 -10.01 17.10 7.57
CA MET A 106 -9.23 18.01 6.73
C MET A 106 -10.10 18.58 5.61
N ASP A 107 -9.67 19.67 4.99
CA ASP A 107 -10.36 20.22 3.81
C ASP A 107 -10.27 19.26 2.61
N ILE A 108 -11.34 19.17 1.82
CA ILE A 108 -11.39 18.35 0.61
C ILE A 108 -10.31 18.73 -0.40
N ASP A 109 -10.13 20.03 -0.67
CA ASP A 109 -9.19 20.49 -1.69
C ASP A 109 -7.75 20.22 -1.24
N PHE A 110 -7.48 20.44 0.04
CA PHE A 110 -6.21 20.10 0.66
C PHE A 110 -5.90 18.59 0.55
N ALA A 111 -6.87 17.74 0.86
CA ALA A 111 -6.70 16.28 0.82
C ALA A 111 -6.41 15.76 -0.60
N LEU A 112 -7.10 16.33 -1.62
CA LEU A 112 -6.93 15.95 -3.01
C LEU A 112 -5.55 16.32 -3.54
N GLU A 113 -5.05 17.52 -3.22
CA GLU A 113 -3.72 17.94 -3.68
C GLU A 113 -2.59 17.18 -2.99
N VAL A 114 -2.73 16.84 -1.70
CA VAL A 114 -1.77 15.96 -1.01
C VAL A 114 -1.66 14.60 -1.72
N ASP A 115 -2.78 14.01 -2.15
CA ASP A 115 -2.79 12.73 -2.87
C ASP A 115 -2.13 12.84 -4.26
N ARG A 116 -2.36 13.95 -4.97
CA ARG A 116 -1.72 14.22 -6.28
C ARG A 116 -0.21 14.46 -6.14
N LEU A 117 0.21 15.20 -5.12
CA LEU A 117 1.62 15.46 -4.81
C LEU A 117 2.34 14.16 -4.46
N PHE A 118 1.73 13.29 -3.65
CA PHE A 118 2.29 11.97 -3.33
C PHE A 118 2.48 11.11 -4.58
N LYS A 119 1.51 11.12 -5.51
CA LYS A 119 1.56 10.38 -6.79
C LYS A 119 2.50 10.99 -7.83
N GLY A 120 3.10 12.15 -7.55
CA GLY A 120 3.96 12.87 -8.50
C GLY A 120 3.22 13.44 -9.70
N LYS A 121 1.90 13.69 -9.58
CA LYS A 121 1.06 14.26 -10.66
C LYS A 121 1.00 15.78 -10.63
N THR A 122 1.36 16.40 -9.50
CA THR A 122 1.36 17.85 -9.29
C THR A 122 2.75 18.29 -8.82
N THR A 123 3.20 19.46 -9.31
CA THR A 123 4.45 20.11 -8.88
C THR A 123 4.16 21.16 -7.82
N ILE A 124 5.12 21.41 -6.93
CA ILE A 124 5.02 22.40 -5.84
C ILE A 124 4.67 23.81 -6.39
N GLU A 125 5.21 24.17 -7.55
CA GLU A 125 4.94 25.44 -8.25
C GLU A 125 3.47 25.64 -8.65
N ALA A 126 2.74 24.55 -8.89
CA ALA A 126 1.32 24.62 -9.21
C ALA A 126 0.46 24.88 -7.96
N LEU A 127 0.95 24.47 -6.78
CA LEU A 127 0.25 24.61 -5.50
C LEU A 127 0.40 26.00 -4.90
N GLU A 128 1.46 26.73 -5.25
CA GLU A 128 1.72 28.12 -4.79
C GLU A 128 0.68 29.13 -5.27
N LYS A 129 -0.15 28.78 -6.27
CA LYS A 129 -1.21 29.66 -6.79
C LYS A 129 -2.47 29.64 -5.92
N ASP A 130 -2.78 28.49 -5.34
CA ASP A 130 -4.07 28.23 -4.71
C ASP A 130 -3.97 28.06 -3.19
N PHE A 131 -2.76 27.84 -2.64
CA PHE A 131 -2.54 27.57 -1.22
C PHE A 131 -1.52 28.51 -0.57
N SER A 132 -1.71 28.77 0.73
CA SER A 132 -0.77 29.51 1.56
C SER A 132 0.53 28.74 1.78
N ALA A 133 1.64 29.44 2.03
CA ALA A 133 2.95 28.85 2.30
C ALA A 133 2.92 27.85 3.47
N ASP A 134 2.14 28.16 4.52
CA ASP A 134 1.96 27.29 5.69
C ASP A 134 1.27 25.96 5.34
N ASP A 135 0.32 26.00 4.40
CA ASP A 135 -0.41 24.79 4.00
C ASP A 135 0.45 23.92 3.09
N ILE A 136 1.27 24.53 2.24
CA ILE A 136 2.26 23.82 1.42
C ILE A 136 3.29 23.10 2.30
N GLU A 137 3.73 23.72 3.41
CA GLU A 137 4.62 23.07 4.37
C GLU A 137 3.95 21.87 5.04
N LYS A 138 2.69 22.00 5.48
CA LYS A 138 1.90 20.87 6.01
C LYS A 138 1.74 19.75 4.99
N MET A 139 1.45 20.09 3.73
CA MET A 139 1.31 19.09 2.65
C MET A 139 2.64 18.34 2.44
N LYS A 140 3.76 19.05 2.41
CA LYS A 140 5.11 18.44 2.29
C LYS A 140 5.39 17.51 3.46
N ALA A 141 5.10 17.94 4.69
CA ALA A 141 5.29 17.11 5.88
C ALA A 141 4.44 15.83 5.83
N ILE A 142 3.18 15.91 5.38
CA ILE A 142 2.30 14.73 5.23
C ILE A 142 2.84 13.78 4.15
N VAL A 143 3.29 14.31 3.02
CA VAL A 143 3.85 13.49 1.94
C VAL A 143 5.14 12.81 2.38
N GLU A 144 6.00 13.50 3.14
CA GLU A 144 7.25 12.94 3.65
C GLU A 144 7.00 11.85 4.68
N GLU A 145 6.07 12.07 5.63
CA GLU A 145 5.66 11.04 6.60
C GLU A 145 5.11 9.80 5.88
N LYS A 146 4.24 10.00 4.88
CA LYS A 146 3.65 8.91 4.11
C LYS A 146 4.70 8.17 3.27
N ARG A 147 5.69 8.88 2.71
CA ARG A 147 6.82 8.29 1.99
C ARG A 147 7.71 7.49 2.92
N ALA A 148 8.05 8.01 4.09
CA ALA A 148 8.85 7.30 5.09
C ALA A 148 8.19 5.98 5.50
N SER A 149 6.90 6.02 5.85
CA SER A 149 6.13 4.81 6.16
C SER A 149 6.09 3.83 4.99
N PHE A 150 5.99 4.34 3.76
CA PHE A 150 6.03 3.51 2.56
C PHE A 150 7.40 2.84 2.42
N TYR A 151 8.51 3.57 2.54
CA TYR A 151 9.87 3.03 2.44
C TYR A 151 10.17 1.96 3.50
N ASP A 152 9.73 2.17 4.75
CA ASP A 152 9.85 1.15 5.80
C ASP A 152 9.21 -0.18 5.37
N ILE A 153 8.01 -0.12 4.77
CA ILE A 153 7.34 -1.32 4.25
C ILE A 153 8.15 -1.97 3.12
N TYR A 154 8.78 -1.19 2.23
CA TYR A 154 9.63 -1.75 1.18
C TYR A 154 10.92 -2.36 1.73
N ASP A 155 11.53 -1.76 2.74
CA ASP A 155 12.77 -2.26 3.33
C ASP A 155 12.55 -3.56 4.10
N VAL A 156 11.43 -3.68 4.82
CA VAL A 156 11.01 -4.96 5.41
C VAL A 156 10.82 -6.02 4.33
N ASN A 157 10.11 -5.69 3.25
CA ASN A 157 9.91 -6.62 2.13
C ASN A 157 11.24 -7.00 1.45
N ARG A 158 12.18 -6.07 1.33
CA ARG A 158 13.51 -6.31 0.74
C ARG A 158 14.34 -7.24 1.62
N THR A 159 14.28 -7.06 2.94
CA THR A 159 14.96 -7.92 3.91
C THR A 159 14.40 -9.34 3.90
N ILE A 160 13.07 -9.48 3.82
CA ILE A 160 12.41 -10.79 3.77
C ILE A 160 12.62 -11.51 2.42
N SER A 161 12.83 -10.75 1.34
CA SER A 161 13.02 -11.30 -0.01
C SER A 161 14.48 -11.67 -0.35
N LEU A 162 15.44 -11.40 0.54
CA LEU A 162 16.87 -11.68 0.35
C LEU A 162 17.32 -12.89 1.17
#